data_AF-A0A1Y4WHJ8-F1
#
_entry.id   AF-A0A1Y4WHJ8-F1
#
_cell.length_a   1.000
_cell.length_b   1.000
_cell.length_c   1.000
_cell.angle_alpha   90.00
_cell.angle_beta   90.00
_cell.angle_gamma   90.00
#
_symmetry.space_group_name_H-M   'P 1'
#
loop_
_entity.id
_entity.type
_entity.pdbx_description
1 polymer ?
#
loop_
_entity_poly.entity_id
_entity_poly.type
_entity_poly.pdbx_seq_one_letter_code
_entity_poly.pdbx_strand_id
1 'polypeptide(L)'
;MEEVKRVKIYTWKYDDGAQGYAVKQQDKGGWLEQKSHVTKREVRECYKKYEKQSNNQAVKVKRIDLMAGLPCVKYRYETKEEDNRERNGIEAMLALLNSCGQTPDAKREMLRLVASVLAGYCARVSAGSYMRFLSQLQRRAPIITVKQAPFAGEVLEYVIRSLALDTTETPLLRNLSNGKTMECVYAPILPQKAADEKITDRAFLKLGGCNKRMLPQFRDTTLMVYSWFLRGKDGRRLQLMNRWVSMVIYGASDKQAVATPVEINGRNLAKSDCRWDKDDIQISVIRYARYILKKSNQEERWRKMLQYEFSRYDAMIDSHNQNSDTPIKPAKRYHISMQLLALHLFLKSCVRGRDLDQSEANDLENEWYSVLLPGCEVISTSDFAEQEEIEAENRVKEKFESILFKILENGFPDKFYIYEGEPETGMWGDIWRYPKKGSLPGIYSIRFSTKHFKTLLDEFGGANGGTWLYQEVKKLDLDYIGYSDKMRVNATGTNADGVFFQIDKMTFLPQELRAKLNDAGWRADKNKEDKKHRKKKT
;
A
#
# COMPACT_ATOMS: atom_id res chain seq x y z
N MET A 1 -13.27 3.16 49.50
CA MET A 1 -12.26 3.60 48.51
C MET A 1 -12.96 3.68 47.16
N GLU A 2 -13.13 4.87 46.60
CA GLU A 2 -13.71 5.03 45.26
C GLU A 2 -12.74 4.47 44.20
N GLU A 3 -13.21 3.54 43.38
CA GLU A 3 -12.48 3.06 42.21
C GLU A 3 -12.15 4.24 41.29
N VAL A 4 -10.86 4.45 41.05
CA VAL A 4 -10.36 5.47 40.12
C VAL A 4 -10.88 5.16 38.72
N LYS A 5 -11.93 5.87 38.28
CA LYS A 5 -12.57 5.72 36.97
C LYS A 5 -11.60 6.07 35.84
N ARG A 6 -10.87 5.08 35.32
CA ARG A 6 -9.92 5.28 34.21
C ARG A 6 -10.66 5.44 32.88
N VAL A 7 -10.51 6.63 32.27
CA VAL A 7 -11.06 6.96 30.96
C VAL A 7 -9.95 6.86 29.91
N LYS A 8 -10.22 6.17 28.81
CA LYS A 8 -9.33 6.08 27.65
C LYS A 8 -9.95 6.83 26.48
N ILE A 9 -9.23 7.81 25.96
CA ILE A 9 -9.61 8.56 24.76
C ILE A 9 -8.74 8.06 23.62
N TYR A 10 -9.36 7.45 22.63
CA TYR A 10 -8.72 7.04 21.40
C TYR A 10 -8.85 8.16 20.37
N THR A 11 -7.77 8.48 19.67
CA THR A 11 -7.77 9.51 18.63
C THR A 11 -7.04 9.04 17.38
N TRP A 12 -7.51 9.46 16.21
CA TRP A 12 -6.85 9.21 14.93
C TRP A 12 -7.00 10.43 14.02
N LYS A 13 -6.24 10.45 12.93
CA LYS A 13 -6.17 11.57 11.98
C LYS A 13 -6.29 11.09 10.55
N TYR A 14 -7.12 11.77 9.76
CA TYR A 14 -7.29 11.56 8.33
C TYR A 14 -6.34 12.42 7.49
N ASP A 15 -6.21 12.11 6.21
CA ASP A 15 -5.26 12.78 5.30
C ASP A 15 -5.68 14.21 4.92
N ASP A 16 -6.96 14.54 5.05
CA ASP A 16 -7.51 15.91 4.95
C ASP A 16 -7.24 16.76 6.21
N GLY A 17 -6.63 16.17 7.24
CA GLY A 17 -6.34 16.81 8.51
C GLY A 17 -7.45 16.72 9.54
N ALA A 18 -8.64 16.21 9.18
CA ALA A 18 -9.70 15.92 10.13
C ALA A 18 -9.26 14.85 11.13
N GLN A 19 -9.92 14.80 12.27
CA GLN A 19 -9.66 13.83 13.32
C GLN A 19 -10.92 13.04 13.64
N GLY A 20 -10.72 11.88 14.24
CA GLY A 20 -11.79 11.18 14.93
C GLY A 20 -11.37 10.87 16.35
N TYR A 21 -12.36 10.70 17.22
CA TYR A 21 -12.13 10.27 18.59
C TYR A 21 -13.21 9.32 19.09
N ALA A 22 -12.82 8.52 20.08
CA ALA A 22 -13.72 7.62 20.79
C ALA A 22 -13.30 7.51 22.25
N VAL A 23 -14.27 7.55 23.16
CA VAL A 23 -14.03 7.58 24.61
C VAL A 23 -14.61 6.31 25.23
N LYS A 24 -13.78 5.61 26.00
CA LYS A 24 -14.17 4.40 26.73
C LYS A 24 -13.80 4.51 28.20
N GLN A 25 -14.69 4.08 29.07
CA GLN A 25 -14.38 3.86 30.48
C GLN A 25 -13.93 2.42 30.69
N GLN A 26 -12.89 2.20 31.49
CA GLN A 26 -12.25 0.88 31.61
C GLN A 26 -13.20 -0.20 32.17
N ASP A 27 -14.18 0.19 32.99
CA ASP A 27 -15.05 -0.72 33.74
C ASP A 27 -16.51 -0.73 33.22
N LYS A 28 -16.81 0.05 32.16
CA LYS A 28 -18.09 -0.01 31.44
C LYS A 28 -17.89 -0.67 30.08
N GLY A 29 -18.75 -1.64 29.74
CA GLY A 29 -18.69 -2.36 28.46
C GLY A 29 -18.90 -1.48 27.22
N GLY A 30 -19.41 -0.25 27.38
CA GLY A 30 -19.77 0.65 26.28
C GLY A 30 -18.82 1.82 26.05
N TRP A 31 -18.91 2.40 24.85
CA TRP A 31 -18.29 3.67 24.51
C TRP A 31 -19.14 4.84 25.03
N LEU A 32 -18.51 5.82 25.67
CA LEU A 32 -19.18 7.00 26.21
C LEU A 32 -19.50 8.02 25.11
N GLU A 33 -18.57 8.22 24.19
CA GLU A 33 -18.69 9.24 23.14
C GLU A 33 -17.82 8.86 21.95
N GLN A 34 -18.29 9.07 20.72
CA GLN A 34 -17.55 8.76 19.50
C GLN A 34 -17.91 9.74 18.40
N LYS A 35 -16.92 10.26 17.68
CA LYS A 35 -17.11 11.03 16.45
C LYS A 35 -16.04 10.67 15.42
N SER A 36 -16.48 10.46 14.18
CA SER A 36 -15.63 10.02 13.06
C SER A 36 -14.96 11.16 12.31
N HIS A 37 -15.56 12.34 12.21
CA HIS A 37 -15.01 13.45 11.42
C HIS A 37 -15.23 14.76 12.16
N VAL A 38 -14.17 15.23 12.82
CA VAL A 38 -14.16 16.42 13.67
C VAL A 38 -12.89 17.24 13.49
N THR A 39 -12.93 18.48 13.98
CA THR A 39 -11.76 19.35 14.03
C THR A 39 -10.82 18.96 15.17
N LYS A 40 -9.54 19.37 15.07
CA LYS A 40 -8.57 19.27 16.17
C LYS A 40 -9.04 19.98 17.45
N ARG A 41 -9.84 21.05 17.30
CA ARG A 41 -10.42 21.79 18.42
C ARG A 41 -11.42 20.94 19.19
N GLU A 42 -12.33 20.27 18.50
CA GLU A 42 -13.32 19.37 19.12
C GLU A 42 -12.65 18.20 19.86
N VAL A 43 -11.56 17.64 19.34
CA VAL A 43 -10.78 16.61 20.06
C VAL A 43 -10.19 17.16 21.36
N ARG A 44 -9.68 18.39 21.34
CA ARG A 44 -9.17 19.07 22.55
C ARG A 44 -10.30 19.37 23.54
N GLU A 45 -11.46 19.77 23.06
CA GLU A 45 -12.64 20.02 23.91
C GLU A 45 -13.11 18.71 24.56
N CYS A 46 -13.13 17.60 23.82
CA CYS A 46 -13.37 16.26 24.37
C CYS A 46 -12.36 15.91 25.46
N TYR A 47 -11.06 16.11 25.22
CA TYR A 47 -10.02 15.85 26.22
C TYR A 47 -10.27 16.66 27.51
N LYS A 48 -10.44 17.99 27.39
CA LYS A 48 -10.70 18.88 28.54
C LYS A 48 -11.99 18.50 29.29
N LYS A 49 -13.03 18.08 28.58
CA LYS A 49 -14.30 17.62 29.17
C LYS A 49 -14.06 16.44 30.11
N TYR A 50 -13.39 15.40 29.66
CA TYR A 50 -13.16 14.20 30.47
C TYR A 50 -12.05 14.37 31.51
N GLU A 51 -11.08 15.25 31.27
CA GLU A 51 -10.05 15.64 32.24
C GLU A 51 -10.68 16.30 33.48
N LYS A 52 -11.56 17.29 33.27
CA LYS A 52 -12.34 17.94 34.34
C LYS A 52 -13.24 16.97 35.09
N GLN A 53 -13.88 16.03 34.39
CA GLN A 53 -14.79 15.05 35.00
C GLN A 53 -14.07 13.96 35.80
N SER A 54 -12.77 13.76 35.58
CA SER A 54 -11.99 12.68 36.19
C SER A 54 -10.96 13.18 37.21
N ASN A 55 -11.12 14.41 37.74
CA ASN A 55 -10.21 15.06 38.68
C ASN A 55 -8.71 14.90 38.30
N ASN A 56 -8.37 15.10 37.02
CA ASN A 56 -7.00 15.06 36.46
C ASN A 56 -6.18 13.76 36.60
N GLN A 57 -6.66 12.69 37.26
CA GLN A 57 -5.81 11.56 37.62
C GLN A 57 -6.04 10.27 36.80
N ALA A 58 -7.00 10.25 35.87
CA ALA A 58 -7.45 8.99 35.26
C ALA A 58 -7.67 8.98 33.72
N VAL A 59 -7.32 10.05 33.00
CA VAL A 59 -7.52 10.12 31.53
C VAL A 59 -6.26 9.72 30.77
N LYS A 60 -6.35 8.68 29.94
CA LYS A 60 -5.26 8.24 29.06
C LYS A 60 -5.63 8.46 27.59
N VAL A 61 -4.86 9.27 26.88
CA VAL A 61 -5.00 9.44 25.44
C VAL A 61 -4.19 8.37 24.71
N LYS A 62 -4.83 7.62 23.81
CA LYS A 62 -4.18 6.66 22.91
C LYS A 62 -4.39 7.10 21.47
N ARG A 63 -3.31 7.55 20.83
CA ARG A 63 -3.31 7.76 19.39
C ARG A 63 -3.30 6.41 18.66
N ILE A 64 -4.13 6.29 17.64
CA ILE A 64 -4.22 5.13 16.76
C ILE A 64 -3.84 5.55 15.36
N ASP A 65 -3.08 4.70 14.69
CA ASP A 65 -2.67 4.92 13.30
C ASP A 65 -3.65 4.23 12.35
N LEU A 66 -4.00 4.93 11.27
CA LEU A 66 -4.78 4.38 10.17
C LEU A 66 -3.80 3.83 9.13
N MET A 67 -3.58 2.52 9.20
CA MET A 67 -2.69 1.82 8.28
C MET A 67 -3.49 1.37 7.04
N ALA A 68 -3.15 1.98 5.91
CA ALA A 68 -3.68 1.68 4.59
C ALA A 68 -2.69 2.22 3.55
N GLY A 69 -2.76 1.69 2.32
CA GLY A 69 -1.93 2.09 1.19
C GLY A 69 -0.98 1.00 0.71
N LEU A 70 -0.04 1.38 -0.16
CA LEU A 70 0.90 0.47 -0.84
C LEU A 70 1.60 -0.54 0.07
N PRO A 71 2.05 -0.22 1.31
CA PRO A 71 2.69 -1.22 2.17
C PRO A 71 1.80 -2.41 2.53
N CYS A 72 0.47 -2.27 2.40
CA CYS A 72 -0.47 -3.37 2.66
C CYS A 72 -0.58 -4.34 1.47
N VAL A 73 -0.23 -3.90 0.26
CA VAL A 73 -0.33 -4.70 -0.98
C VAL A 73 0.59 -5.91 -0.89
N LYS A 74 1.87 -5.71 -0.54
CA LYS A 74 2.89 -6.77 -0.43
C LYS A 74 2.36 -7.96 0.37
N TYR A 75 1.91 -7.71 1.60
CA TYR A 75 1.48 -8.79 2.50
C TYR A 75 0.11 -9.39 2.16
N ARG A 76 -0.75 -8.66 1.46
CA ARG A 76 -2.09 -9.13 1.13
C ARG A 76 -2.10 -10.02 -0.10
N TYR A 77 -1.26 -9.70 -1.07
CA TYR A 77 -1.24 -10.34 -2.38
C TYR A 77 -0.05 -11.27 -2.60
N GLU A 78 0.81 -11.45 -1.58
CA GLU A 78 1.98 -12.33 -1.57
C GLU A 78 1.69 -13.70 -2.22
N THR A 79 0.73 -14.46 -1.70
CA THR A 79 0.39 -15.79 -2.23
C THR A 79 -0.16 -15.74 -3.65
N LYS A 80 -1.03 -14.75 -3.95
CA LYS A 80 -1.62 -14.63 -5.30
C LYS A 80 -0.54 -14.34 -6.35
N GLU A 81 0.46 -13.54 -6.02
CA GLU A 81 1.56 -13.24 -6.94
C GLU A 81 2.52 -14.43 -7.07
N GLU A 82 2.82 -15.13 -5.97
CA GLU A 82 3.62 -16.36 -5.98
C GLU A 82 3.01 -17.44 -6.89
N ASP A 83 1.70 -17.68 -6.73
CA ASP A 83 0.96 -18.68 -7.52
C ASP A 83 0.85 -18.31 -9.01
N ASN A 84 1.05 -17.03 -9.36
CA ASN A 84 0.88 -16.50 -10.71
C ASN A 84 2.15 -15.79 -11.22
N ARG A 85 3.33 -16.23 -10.75
CA ARG A 85 4.60 -15.59 -11.06
C ARG A 85 4.93 -15.59 -12.56
N GLU A 86 4.51 -16.62 -13.27
CA GLU A 86 4.73 -16.79 -14.71
C GLU A 86 3.63 -16.15 -15.57
N ARG A 87 2.53 -15.70 -14.97
CA ARG A 87 1.46 -15.06 -15.74
C ARG A 87 1.90 -13.69 -16.23
N ASN A 88 1.59 -13.38 -17.49
CA ASN A 88 1.73 -12.06 -18.06
C ASN A 88 0.34 -11.43 -18.21
N GLY A 89 0.07 -10.34 -17.48
CA GLY A 89 -1.22 -9.65 -17.52
C GLY A 89 -1.29 -8.50 -18.54
N ILE A 90 -0.23 -8.24 -19.31
CA ILE A 90 -0.22 -7.12 -20.27
C ILE A 90 -1.23 -7.32 -21.40
N GLU A 91 -1.37 -8.54 -21.90
CA GLU A 91 -2.33 -8.86 -22.96
C GLU A 91 -3.76 -8.59 -22.50
N ALA A 92 -4.10 -8.99 -21.27
CA ALA A 92 -5.40 -8.70 -20.66
C ALA A 92 -5.61 -7.19 -20.46
N MET A 93 -4.57 -6.44 -20.10
CA MET A 93 -4.64 -4.97 -20.01
C MET A 93 -4.88 -4.32 -21.39
N LEU A 94 -4.18 -4.78 -22.43
CA LEU A 94 -4.38 -4.31 -23.81
C LEU A 94 -5.79 -4.67 -24.32
N ALA A 95 -6.30 -5.85 -24.00
CA ALA A 95 -7.66 -6.25 -24.31
C ALA A 95 -8.69 -5.33 -23.62
N LEU A 96 -8.49 -5.02 -22.33
CA LEU A 96 -9.30 -4.05 -21.61
C LEU A 96 -9.30 -2.67 -22.31
N LEU A 97 -8.11 -2.14 -22.64
CA LEU A 97 -7.96 -0.83 -23.27
C LEU A 97 -8.64 -0.75 -24.65
N ASN A 98 -8.67 -1.85 -25.39
CA ASN A 98 -9.27 -1.95 -26.72
C ASN A 98 -10.75 -2.40 -26.72
N SER A 99 -11.31 -2.74 -25.55
CA SER A 99 -12.63 -3.37 -25.45
C SER A 99 -13.79 -2.51 -25.94
N CYS A 100 -13.70 -1.17 -25.86
CA CYS A 100 -14.77 -0.26 -26.27
C CYS A 100 -14.79 0.08 -27.77
N GLY A 101 -13.96 -0.60 -28.57
CA GLY A 101 -13.84 -0.44 -30.02
C GLY A 101 -12.58 0.31 -30.46
N GLN A 102 -12.30 0.24 -31.77
CA GLN A 102 -11.03 0.69 -32.36
C GLN A 102 -10.99 2.17 -32.73
N THR A 103 -12.10 2.91 -32.56
CA THR A 103 -12.12 4.36 -32.87
C THR A 103 -11.20 5.13 -31.92
N PRO A 104 -10.47 6.16 -32.39
CA PRO A 104 -9.58 6.97 -31.54
C PRO A 104 -10.24 7.51 -30.27
N ASP A 105 -11.49 7.96 -30.36
CA ASP A 105 -12.23 8.50 -29.20
C ASP A 105 -12.60 7.43 -28.18
N ALA A 106 -12.98 6.23 -28.61
CA ALA A 106 -13.29 5.13 -27.69
C ALA A 106 -12.04 4.63 -26.96
N LYS A 107 -10.92 4.48 -27.69
CA LYS A 107 -9.61 4.16 -27.10
C LYS A 107 -9.19 5.23 -26.10
N ARG A 108 -9.33 6.51 -26.46
CA ARG A 108 -9.01 7.63 -25.56
C ARG A 108 -9.84 7.60 -24.28
N GLU A 109 -11.15 7.37 -24.35
CA GLU A 109 -12.00 7.34 -23.16
C GLU A 109 -11.63 6.18 -22.22
N MET A 110 -11.40 4.97 -22.75
CA MET A 110 -10.97 3.84 -21.93
C MET A 110 -9.58 4.06 -21.33
N LEU A 111 -8.62 4.55 -22.12
CA LEU A 111 -7.28 4.87 -21.64
C LEU A 111 -7.31 5.97 -20.57
N ARG A 112 -8.12 7.02 -20.75
CA ARG A 112 -8.33 8.07 -19.73
C ARG A 112 -8.88 7.49 -18.43
N LEU A 113 -9.84 6.57 -18.51
CA LEU A 113 -10.40 5.89 -17.34
C LEU A 113 -9.34 5.04 -16.63
N VAL A 114 -8.70 4.11 -17.35
CA VAL A 114 -7.70 3.19 -16.79
C VAL A 114 -6.51 3.95 -16.21
N ALA A 115 -5.95 4.93 -16.94
CA ALA A 115 -4.84 5.75 -16.46
C ALA A 115 -5.21 6.55 -15.20
N SER A 116 -6.44 7.10 -15.14
CA SER A 116 -6.89 7.82 -13.94
C SER A 116 -7.07 6.89 -12.73
N VAL A 117 -7.52 5.66 -12.97
CA VAL A 117 -7.64 4.61 -11.95
C VAL A 117 -6.26 4.22 -11.42
N LEU A 118 -5.30 3.93 -12.32
CA LEU A 118 -3.93 3.60 -11.97
C LEU A 118 -3.20 4.75 -11.24
N ALA A 119 -3.50 6.00 -11.59
CA ALA A 119 -2.93 7.16 -10.89
C ALA A 119 -3.22 7.19 -9.38
N GLY A 120 -4.25 6.46 -8.91
CA GLY A 120 -4.55 6.29 -7.50
C GLY A 120 -3.37 5.69 -6.72
N TYR A 121 -2.63 4.76 -7.32
CA TYR A 121 -1.50 4.08 -6.68
C TYR A 121 -0.26 4.98 -6.53
N CYS A 122 -0.06 5.97 -7.40
CA CYS A 122 1.12 6.83 -7.37
C CYS A 122 0.88 8.26 -6.84
N ALA A 123 -0.37 8.75 -6.81
CA ALA A 123 -0.68 10.14 -6.44
C ALA A 123 -0.12 10.59 -5.08
N ARG A 124 -0.19 9.73 -4.06
CA ARG A 124 0.29 10.09 -2.71
C ARG A 124 1.81 10.21 -2.66
N VAL A 125 2.51 9.29 -3.32
CA VAL A 125 3.99 9.24 -3.33
C VAL A 125 4.60 10.23 -4.33
N SER A 126 3.81 10.81 -5.22
CA SER A 126 4.24 11.89 -6.14
C SER A 126 3.87 13.30 -5.67
N ALA A 127 2.95 13.44 -4.72
CA ALA A 127 2.43 14.74 -4.25
C ALA A 127 3.47 15.71 -3.66
N GLY A 128 4.66 15.24 -3.29
CA GLY A 128 5.76 16.10 -2.80
C GLY A 128 6.59 16.75 -3.91
N SER A 129 6.53 16.18 -5.13
CA SER A 129 7.46 16.44 -6.23
C SER A 129 6.88 17.37 -7.30
N TYR A 130 5.57 17.36 -7.50
CA TYR A 130 4.88 18.24 -8.45
C TYR A 130 4.11 19.37 -7.76
N MET A 131 4.23 20.57 -8.34
CA MET A 131 3.44 21.78 -8.06
C MET A 131 2.98 21.94 -6.60
N ARG A 132 3.95 22.21 -5.70
CA ARG A 132 3.70 22.51 -4.28
C ARG A 132 2.75 23.68 -4.03
N PHE A 133 2.49 24.49 -5.06
CA PHE A 133 1.53 25.60 -5.04
C PHE A 133 0.06 25.15 -5.17
N LEU A 134 -0.22 23.91 -5.58
CA LEU A 134 -1.59 23.40 -5.65
C LEU A 134 -2.19 23.25 -4.25
N SER A 135 -3.47 23.61 -4.11
CA SER A 135 -4.21 23.38 -2.87
C SER A 135 -4.32 21.88 -2.57
N GLN A 136 -4.61 21.51 -1.32
CA GLN A 136 -4.84 20.10 -0.96
C GLN A 136 -6.01 19.45 -1.72
N LEU A 137 -6.97 20.27 -2.16
CA LEU A 137 -8.13 19.81 -2.93
C LEU A 137 -7.76 19.47 -4.37
N GLN A 138 -6.80 20.19 -4.95
CA GLN A 138 -6.26 19.94 -6.29
C GLN A 138 -5.21 18.84 -6.28
N ARG A 139 -4.35 18.80 -5.25
CA ARG A 139 -3.29 17.81 -5.07
C ARG A 139 -3.83 16.52 -4.46
N ARG A 140 -4.48 15.73 -5.30
CA ARG A 140 -5.17 14.48 -4.95
C ARG A 140 -5.14 13.49 -6.12
N ALA A 141 -5.42 12.22 -5.83
CA ALA A 141 -5.74 11.26 -6.88
C ALA A 141 -6.99 11.72 -7.67
N PRO A 142 -7.09 11.42 -8.99
CA PRO A 142 -8.19 11.86 -9.83
C PRO A 142 -9.57 11.49 -9.28
N ILE A 143 -10.52 12.43 -9.33
CA ILE A 143 -11.95 12.09 -9.28
C ILE A 143 -12.41 11.92 -10.72
N ILE A 144 -13.06 10.80 -11.02
CA ILE A 144 -13.59 10.49 -12.34
C ILE A 144 -15.13 10.52 -12.26
N THR A 145 -15.78 11.28 -13.13
CA THR A 145 -17.25 11.28 -13.26
C THR A 145 -17.63 10.54 -14.54
N VAL A 146 -18.49 9.53 -14.41
CA VAL A 146 -18.97 8.75 -15.56
C VAL A 146 -20.43 9.06 -15.80
N LYS A 147 -20.75 9.65 -16.96
CA LYS A 147 -22.13 9.97 -17.34
C LYS A 147 -22.94 8.68 -17.49
N GLN A 148 -24.18 8.70 -17.00
CA GLN A 148 -25.05 7.53 -17.04
C GLN A 148 -25.36 7.13 -18.49
N ALA A 149 -25.31 5.83 -18.76
CA ALA A 149 -25.73 5.21 -20.01
C ALA A 149 -26.14 3.74 -19.74
N PRO A 150 -27.04 3.15 -20.55
CA PRO A 150 -27.41 1.74 -20.43
C PRO A 150 -26.17 0.83 -20.42
N PHE A 151 -26.14 -0.19 -19.57
CA PHE A 151 -25.05 -1.17 -19.39
C PHE A 151 -23.69 -0.61 -18.94
N ALA A 152 -23.45 0.71 -19.03
CA ALA A 152 -22.18 1.32 -18.66
C ALA A 152 -21.81 1.14 -17.18
N GLY A 153 -22.81 1.01 -16.29
CA GLY A 153 -22.56 0.74 -14.87
C GLY A 153 -21.94 -0.64 -14.63
N GLU A 154 -22.46 -1.66 -15.30
CA GLU A 154 -21.98 -3.06 -15.20
C GLU A 154 -20.57 -3.20 -15.78
N VAL A 155 -20.34 -2.63 -16.96
CA VAL A 155 -19.00 -2.56 -17.57
C VAL A 155 -18.03 -1.87 -16.62
N LEU A 156 -18.41 -0.72 -16.08
CA LEU A 156 -17.55 0.04 -15.17
C LEU A 156 -17.25 -0.75 -13.90
N GLU A 157 -18.22 -1.46 -13.32
CA GLU A 157 -17.96 -2.36 -12.20
C GLU A 157 -16.94 -3.45 -12.57
N TYR A 158 -17.04 -4.04 -13.75
CA TYR A 158 -16.11 -5.07 -14.20
C TYR A 158 -14.69 -4.51 -14.35
N VAL A 159 -14.53 -3.35 -15.01
CA VAL A 159 -13.25 -2.63 -15.12
C VAL A 159 -12.65 -2.34 -13.74
N ILE A 160 -13.45 -1.78 -12.82
CA ILE A 160 -12.95 -1.41 -11.49
C ILE A 160 -12.60 -2.64 -10.67
N ARG A 161 -13.33 -3.76 -10.78
CA ARG A 161 -12.96 -5.01 -10.12
C ARG A 161 -11.66 -5.60 -10.64
N SER A 162 -11.33 -5.40 -11.92
CA SER A 162 -10.04 -5.80 -12.50
C SER A 162 -8.89 -4.95 -11.99
N LEU A 163 -9.10 -3.64 -11.82
CA LEU A 163 -8.03 -2.70 -11.51
C LEU A 163 -7.85 -2.40 -10.02
N ALA A 164 -8.88 -2.60 -9.19
CA ALA A 164 -8.84 -2.20 -7.78
C ALA A 164 -8.17 -3.26 -6.90
N LEU A 165 -7.25 -2.81 -6.05
CA LEU A 165 -6.63 -3.59 -5.00
C LEU A 165 -7.12 -3.16 -3.62
N ASP A 166 -7.34 -4.12 -2.74
CA ASP A 166 -7.57 -3.86 -1.32
C ASP A 166 -6.24 -3.48 -0.67
N THR A 167 -6.08 -2.20 -0.34
CA THR A 167 -4.88 -1.65 0.29
C THR A 167 -5.05 -1.44 1.79
N THR A 168 -6.01 -2.12 2.42
CA THR A 168 -6.20 -2.04 3.87
C THR A 168 -5.26 -2.99 4.61
N GLU A 169 -4.93 -2.63 5.84
CA GLU A 169 -4.07 -3.42 6.72
C GLU A 169 -4.57 -4.87 6.88
N THR A 170 -3.67 -5.82 6.61
CA THR A 170 -3.95 -7.24 6.84
C THR A 170 -3.94 -7.57 8.33
N PRO A 171 -4.60 -8.67 8.76
CA PRO A 171 -4.48 -9.15 10.14
C PRO A 171 -3.03 -9.33 10.59
N LEU A 172 -2.13 -9.72 9.67
CA LEU A 172 -0.70 -9.82 9.91
C LEU A 172 -0.09 -8.49 10.34
N LEU A 173 -0.24 -7.44 9.53
CA LEU A 173 0.32 -6.11 9.82
C LEU A 173 -0.22 -5.55 11.15
N ARG A 174 -1.49 -5.81 11.46
CA ARG A 174 -2.10 -5.42 12.73
C ARG A 174 -1.49 -6.10 13.95
N ASN A 175 -1.09 -7.37 13.81
CA ASN A 175 -0.42 -8.09 14.87
C ASN A 175 0.99 -7.52 15.10
N LEU A 176 1.72 -7.21 14.03
CA LEU A 176 3.03 -6.56 14.11
C LEU A 176 2.93 -5.16 14.77
N SER A 177 1.82 -4.45 14.59
CA SER A 177 1.57 -3.16 15.22
C SER A 177 1.16 -3.23 16.70
N ASN A 178 1.00 -4.43 17.28
CA ASN A 178 0.51 -4.65 18.65
C ASN A 178 -0.84 -3.95 18.94
N GLY A 179 -1.75 -3.88 17.95
CA GLY A 179 -3.05 -3.23 18.11
C GLY A 179 -2.94 -1.70 18.33
N LYS A 180 -1.92 -1.07 17.75
CA LYS A 180 -1.81 0.38 17.58
C LYS A 180 -2.55 0.90 16.35
N THR A 181 -3.08 0.01 15.52
CA THR A 181 -3.81 0.31 14.28
C THR A 181 -5.29 -0.06 14.39
N MET A 182 -6.13 0.56 13.56
CA MET A 182 -7.55 0.21 13.43
C MET A 182 -7.76 -0.78 12.30
N GLU A 183 -8.74 -1.66 12.48
CA GLU A 183 -9.21 -2.50 11.38
C GLU A 183 -9.97 -1.63 10.38
N CYS A 184 -9.60 -1.75 9.11
CA CYS A 184 -10.29 -1.13 7.99
C CYS A 184 -10.82 -2.22 7.07
N VAL A 185 -12.06 -2.07 6.63
CA VAL A 185 -12.70 -2.92 5.63
C VAL A 185 -12.91 -2.11 4.38
N TYR A 186 -12.43 -2.64 3.26
CA TYR A 186 -12.53 -2.04 1.94
C TYR A 186 -13.50 -2.81 1.04
N ALA A 187 -14.30 -2.06 0.31
CA ALA A 187 -15.10 -2.56 -0.80
C ALA A 187 -14.81 -1.65 -2.01
N PRO A 188 -14.38 -2.21 -3.16
CA PRO A 188 -13.99 -1.42 -4.33
C PRO A 188 -15.16 -0.71 -5.00
N ILE A 189 -16.39 -1.18 -4.76
CA ILE A 189 -17.63 -0.65 -5.35
C ILE A 189 -18.67 -0.46 -4.24
N LEU A 190 -19.31 0.70 -4.25
CA LEU A 190 -20.32 1.09 -3.27
C LEU A 190 -21.61 1.64 -3.92
N PRO A 191 -22.80 1.15 -3.51
CA PRO A 191 -23.01 0.01 -2.61
C PRO A 191 -22.56 -1.32 -3.23
N GLN A 192 -22.37 -2.34 -2.39
CA GLN A 192 -22.06 -3.69 -2.87
C GLN A 192 -23.34 -4.52 -3.07
N LYS A 193 -24.39 -4.21 -2.31
CA LYS A 193 -25.72 -4.84 -2.41
C LYS A 193 -26.80 -3.77 -2.43
N ALA A 194 -27.93 -4.07 -3.06
CA ALA A 194 -29.07 -3.16 -3.13
C ALA A 194 -29.61 -2.74 -1.74
N ALA A 195 -29.45 -3.59 -0.72
CA ALA A 195 -29.86 -3.33 0.65
C ALA A 195 -28.87 -2.47 1.46
N ASP A 196 -27.73 -2.07 0.89
CA ASP A 196 -26.80 -1.20 1.60
C ASP A 196 -27.35 0.23 1.58
N GLU A 197 -27.50 0.84 2.77
CA GLU A 197 -28.07 2.18 2.91
C GLU A 197 -26.99 3.25 3.14
N LYS A 198 -25.88 2.85 3.77
CA LYS A 198 -24.79 3.75 4.17
C LYS A 198 -23.45 3.22 3.70
N ILE A 199 -22.53 4.14 3.40
CA ILE A 199 -21.12 3.81 3.06
C ILE A 199 -20.51 2.84 4.09
N THR A 200 -20.81 3.06 5.36
CA THR A 200 -20.28 2.29 6.47
C THR A 200 -20.80 0.85 6.54
N ASP A 201 -21.82 0.46 5.75
CA ASP A 201 -22.36 -0.91 5.77
C ASP A 201 -21.43 -1.96 5.18
N ARG A 202 -20.60 -1.54 4.23
CA ARG A 202 -19.60 -2.38 3.55
C ARG A 202 -18.18 -1.91 3.75
N ALA A 203 -18.00 -0.62 3.98
CA ALA A 203 -16.70 0.02 3.97
C ALA A 203 -16.54 0.79 5.29
N PHE A 204 -15.80 0.24 6.24
CA PHE A 204 -15.77 0.79 7.59
C PHE A 204 -14.45 0.65 8.33
N LEU A 205 -14.23 1.55 9.28
CA LEU A 205 -13.21 1.40 10.33
C LEU A 205 -13.84 0.79 11.59
N LYS A 206 -13.15 -0.18 12.18
CA LYS A 206 -13.56 -0.88 13.40
C LYS A 206 -12.60 -0.58 14.54
N LEU A 207 -13.14 -0.09 15.64
CA LEU A 207 -12.38 0.25 16.84
C LEU A 207 -12.51 -0.83 17.91
N GLY A 208 -11.38 -1.44 18.32
CA GLY A 208 -11.32 -2.35 19.48
C GLY A 208 -12.25 -3.57 19.37
N GLY A 209 -12.44 -4.13 18.17
CA GLY A 209 -13.23 -5.34 17.95
C GLY A 209 -14.75 -5.16 18.06
N CYS A 210 -15.26 -3.95 18.31
CA CYS A 210 -16.70 -3.67 18.42
C CYS A 210 -17.38 -3.58 17.04
N ASN A 211 -18.66 -3.96 16.92
CA ASN A 211 -19.44 -3.94 15.66
C ASN A 211 -19.78 -2.53 15.13
N LYS A 212 -19.23 -1.44 15.70
CA LYS A 212 -19.54 -0.08 15.25
C LYS A 212 -18.69 0.29 14.04
N ARG A 213 -19.38 0.78 13.00
CA ARG A 213 -18.84 1.10 11.68
C ARG A 213 -18.64 2.60 11.54
N MET A 214 -17.40 3.05 11.29
CA MET A 214 -17.06 4.47 11.08
C MET A 214 -16.63 4.72 9.62
N LEU A 215 -16.64 5.99 9.18
CA LEU A 215 -16.22 6.34 7.82
C LEU A 215 -14.80 5.84 7.51
N PRO A 216 -14.62 5.12 6.39
CA PRO A 216 -13.35 4.47 6.08
C PRO A 216 -12.32 5.44 5.51
N GLN A 217 -11.05 5.16 5.80
CA GLN A 217 -9.92 5.76 5.11
C GLN A 217 -9.22 4.72 4.25
N PHE A 218 -9.08 5.06 2.98
CA PHE A 218 -8.41 4.30 1.94
C PHE A 218 -7.28 5.15 1.37
N ARG A 219 -6.25 4.47 0.88
CA ARG A 219 -5.08 5.10 0.26
C ARG A 219 -4.59 4.24 -0.89
N ASP A 220 -4.00 4.87 -1.88
CA ASP A 220 -3.25 4.24 -2.95
C ASP A 220 -4.03 3.15 -3.68
N THR A 221 -5.32 3.41 -3.95
CA THR A 221 -6.24 2.48 -4.59
C THR A 221 -7.33 3.25 -5.33
N THR A 222 -8.37 2.55 -5.74
CA THR A 222 -9.53 3.07 -6.46
C THR A 222 -10.80 2.79 -5.66
N LEU A 223 -11.82 3.62 -5.81
CA LEU A 223 -13.14 3.37 -5.25
C LEU A 223 -14.18 3.82 -6.26
N MET A 224 -15.05 2.90 -6.68
CA MET A 224 -16.25 3.24 -7.43
C MET A 224 -17.41 3.45 -6.48
N VAL A 225 -18.17 4.53 -6.70
CA VAL A 225 -19.38 4.83 -5.96
C VAL A 225 -20.49 5.27 -6.90
N TYR A 226 -21.68 4.72 -6.72
CA TYR A 226 -22.86 5.25 -7.40
C TYR A 226 -23.22 6.63 -6.85
N SER A 227 -23.52 7.59 -7.72
CA SER A 227 -23.73 8.99 -7.32
C SER A 227 -24.82 9.18 -6.25
N TRP A 228 -25.87 8.35 -6.29
CA TRP A 228 -26.96 8.37 -5.32
C TRP A 228 -26.50 7.94 -3.91
N PHE A 229 -25.44 7.12 -3.81
CA PHE A 229 -24.87 6.66 -2.54
C PHE A 229 -23.95 7.70 -1.88
N LEU A 230 -23.58 8.75 -2.61
CA LEU A 230 -22.81 9.90 -2.10
C LEU A 230 -23.70 11.06 -1.61
N ARG A 231 -25.03 10.89 -1.57
CA ARG A 231 -25.94 11.94 -1.11
C ARG A 231 -25.68 12.29 0.37
N GLY A 232 -25.75 13.58 0.69
CA GLY A 232 -25.64 14.08 2.07
C GLY A 232 -24.20 14.37 2.55
N LYS A 233 -24.08 14.67 3.85
CA LYS A 233 -22.82 15.15 4.47
C LYS A 233 -21.71 14.09 4.44
N ASP A 234 -22.06 12.82 4.61
CA ASP A 234 -21.09 11.74 4.72
C ASP A 234 -20.47 11.38 3.37
N GLY A 235 -21.21 11.48 2.26
CA GLY A 235 -20.66 11.33 0.92
C GLY A 235 -19.65 12.43 0.58
N ARG A 236 -19.95 13.70 0.94
CA ARG A 236 -18.98 14.80 0.79
C ARG A 236 -17.74 14.60 1.67
N ARG A 237 -17.90 14.12 2.91
CA ARG A 237 -16.78 13.78 3.80
C ARG A 237 -15.91 12.68 3.22
N LEU A 238 -16.53 11.63 2.66
CA LEU A 238 -15.81 10.53 2.02
C LEU A 238 -14.89 11.01 0.89
N GLN A 239 -15.39 11.91 0.04
CA GLN A 239 -14.60 12.50 -1.05
C GLN A 239 -13.42 13.36 -0.56
N LEU A 240 -13.60 14.10 0.54
CA LEU A 240 -12.57 14.99 1.10
C LEU A 240 -11.49 14.21 1.84
N MET A 241 -11.88 13.24 2.68
CA MET A 241 -10.96 12.47 3.52
C MET A 241 -10.09 11.50 2.71
N ASN A 242 -10.61 10.96 1.60
CA ASN A 242 -9.93 9.98 0.74
C ASN A 242 -9.30 10.65 -0.48
N ARG A 243 -8.40 11.61 -0.26
CA ARG A 243 -7.72 12.33 -1.35
C ARG A 243 -6.70 11.48 -2.11
N TRP A 244 -6.28 10.34 -1.58
CA TRP A 244 -5.29 9.44 -2.20
C TRP A 244 -5.93 8.23 -2.87
N VAL A 245 -7.21 8.34 -3.22
CA VAL A 245 -7.97 7.30 -3.90
C VAL A 245 -8.51 7.88 -5.20
N SER A 246 -8.30 7.14 -6.30
CA SER A 246 -9.00 7.46 -7.54
C SER A 246 -10.47 7.13 -7.38
N MET A 247 -11.32 8.15 -7.29
CA MET A 247 -12.73 7.97 -6.99
C MET A 247 -13.54 8.05 -8.27
N VAL A 248 -14.17 6.94 -8.65
CA VAL A 248 -15.02 6.83 -9.83
C VAL A 248 -16.47 6.98 -9.41
N ILE A 249 -17.14 8.04 -9.87
CA ILE A 249 -18.51 8.35 -9.50
C ILE A 249 -19.42 8.11 -10.71
N TYR A 250 -20.21 7.03 -10.67
CA TYR A 250 -21.12 6.68 -11.75
C TYR A 250 -22.45 7.42 -11.64
N GLY A 251 -22.94 7.95 -12.76
CA GLY A 251 -24.20 8.69 -12.84
C GLY A 251 -24.14 10.04 -12.12
N ALA A 252 -22.96 10.65 -12.03
CA ALA A 252 -22.76 11.97 -11.43
C ALA A 252 -22.56 13.06 -12.49
N SER A 253 -22.98 14.27 -12.14
CA SER A 253 -22.55 15.52 -12.78
C SER A 253 -21.33 16.10 -12.07
N ASP A 254 -20.61 17.00 -12.72
CA ASP A 254 -19.39 17.60 -12.17
C ASP A 254 -19.62 18.35 -10.86
N LYS A 255 -20.82 18.87 -10.65
CA LYS A 255 -21.22 19.58 -9.42
C LYS A 255 -21.24 18.69 -8.18
N GLN A 256 -21.28 17.36 -8.35
CA GLN A 256 -21.27 16.40 -7.24
C GLN A 256 -19.85 16.02 -6.80
N ALA A 257 -18.84 16.34 -7.60
CA ALA A 257 -17.44 16.14 -7.25
C ALA A 257 -16.92 17.33 -6.43
N VAL A 258 -16.10 17.05 -5.41
CA VAL A 258 -15.49 18.11 -4.58
C VAL A 258 -14.32 18.82 -5.26
N ALA A 259 -13.81 18.28 -6.38
CA ALA A 259 -12.72 18.83 -7.18
C ALA A 259 -13.05 18.65 -8.67
N THR A 260 -12.35 19.37 -9.55
CA THR A 260 -12.52 19.25 -11.01
C THR A 260 -12.34 17.78 -11.44
N PRO A 261 -13.39 17.12 -11.96
CA PRO A 261 -13.29 15.71 -12.30
C PRO A 261 -12.73 15.48 -13.71
N VAL A 262 -12.23 14.27 -13.93
CA VAL A 262 -12.05 13.68 -15.26
C VAL A 262 -13.41 13.16 -15.72
N GLU A 263 -14.03 13.85 -16.67
CA GLU A 263 -15.30 13.43 -17.25
C GLU A 263 -15.10 12.32 -18.28
N ILE A 264 -15.86 11.24 -18.13
CA ILE A 264 -15.93 10.10 -19.05
C ILE A 264 -17.36 9.93 -19.58
N ASN A 265 -17.48 9.68 -20.89
CA ASN A 265 -18.76 9.42 -21.53
C ASN A 265 -19.14 7.93 -21.41
N GLY A 266 -20.11 7.62 -20.56
CA GLY A 266 -20.57 6.23 -20.35
C GLY A 266 -21.09 5.54 -21.62
N ARG A 267 -21.51 6.27 -22.65
CA ARG A 267 -21.95 5.65 -23.93
C ARG A 267 -20.83 4.90 -24.64
N ASN A 268 -19.58 5.34 -24.50
CA ASN A 268 -18.44 4.65 -25.10
C ASN A 268 -18.11 3.38 -24.30
N LEU A 269 -18.21 3.43 -22.97
CA LEU A 269 -18.02 2.28 -22.10
C LEU A 269 -19.05 1.17 -22.36
N ALA A 270 -20.31 1.53 -22.62
CA ALA A 270 -21.39 0.58 -22.90
C ALA A 270 -21.14 -0.33 -24.12
N LYS A 271 -20.15 -0.01 -24.97
CA LYS A 271 -19.76 -0.82 -26.14
C LYS A 271 -18.74 -1.91 -25.81
N SER A 272 -18.25 -1.95 -24.57
CA SER A 272 -17.23 -2.92 -24.16
C SER A 272 -17.75 -4.36 -24.25
N ASP A 273 -16.94 -5.25 -24.79
CA ASP A 273 -17.23 -6.68 -24.84
C ASP A 273 -16.90 -7.42 -23.53
N CYS A 274 -16.20 -6.77 -22.60
CA CYS A 274 -15.77 -7.34 -21.32
C CYS A 274 -14.96 -8.64 -21.44
N ARG A 275 -14.27 -8.85 -22.57
CA ARG A 275 -13.50 -10.08 -22.85
C ARG A 275 -12.04 -9.98 -22.41
N TRP A 276 -11.81 -9.66 -21.14
CA TRP A 276 -10.49 -9.74 -20.52
C TRP A 276 -10.54 -10.60 -19.26
N ASP A 277 -9.44 -11.28 -18.98
CA ASP A 277 -9.26 -11.99 -17.71
C ASP A 277 -9.01 -10.98 -16.59
N LYS A 278 -9.88 -11.00 -15.59
CA LYS A 278 -9.81 -10.09 -14.45
C LYS A 278 -8.59 -10.37 -13.57
N ASP A 279 -8.26 -11.64 -13.36
CA ASP A 279 -7.17 -12.03 -12.47
C ASP A 279 -5.82 -11.66 -13.07
N ASP A 280 -5.65 -11.83 -14.38
CA ASP A 280 -4.43 -11.46 -15.10
C ASP A 280 -4.17 -9.94 -15.03
N ILE A 281 -5.20 -9.12 -15.26
CA ILE A 281 -5.10 -7.66 -15.05
C ILE A 281 -4.70 -7.37 -13.59
N GLN A 282 -5.33 -8.05 -12.63
CA GLN A 282 -5.06 -7.80 -11.23
C GLN A 282 -3.61 -8.14 -10.85
N ILE A 283 -3.01 -9.18 -11.45
CA ILE A 283 -1.57 -9.49 -11.28
C ILE A 283 -0.70 -8.32 -11.76
N SER A 284 -0.95 -7.77 -12.95
CA SER A 284 -0.20 -6.60 -13.43
C SER A 284 -0.36 -5.39 -12.51
N VAL A 285 -1.56 -5.15 -11.96
CA VAL A 285 -1.75 -4.03 -11.01
C VAL A 285 -1.06 -4.28 -9.67
N ILE A 286 -0.99 -5.53 -9.19
CA ILE A 286 -0.21 -5.90 -8.00
C ILE A 286 1.27 -5.58 -8.21
N ARG A 287 1.84 -6.03 -9.34
CA ARG A 287 3.25 -5.76 -9.71
C ARG A 287 3.52 -4.26 -9.83
N TYR A 288 2.61 -3.53 -10.45
CA TYR A 288 2.66 -2.07 -10.54
C TYR A 288 2.66 -1.38 -9.17
N ALA A 289 1.74 -1.75 -8.27
CA ALA A 289 1.68 -1.17 -6.93
C ALA A 289 2.95 -1.49 -6.10
N ARG A 290 3.49 -2.70 -6.23
CA ARG A 290 4.77 -3.09 -5.61
C ARG A 290 5.95 -2.30 -6.19
N TYR A 291 5.98 -2.12 -7.50
CA TYR A 291 6.98 -1.30 -8.18
C TYR A 291 7.00 0.13 -7.63
N ILE A 292 5.83 0.77 -7.54
CA ILE A 292 5.71 2.11 -6.96
C ILE A 292 6.20 2.14 -5.51
N LEU A 293 5.78 1.17 -4.68
CA LEU A 293 6.22 1.11 -3.28
C LEU A 293 7.75 1.08 -3.21
N LYS A 294 8.38 0.16 -3.95
CA LYS A 294 9.82 -0.03 -3.98
C LYS A 294 10.54 1.24 -4.42
N LYS A 295 10.13 1.83 -5.55
CA LYS A 295 10.77 3.04 -6.07
C LYS A 295 10.57 4.23 -5.15
N SER A 296 9.38 4.38 -4.55
CA SER A 296 9.09 5.48 -3.63
C SER A 296 9.93 5.44 -2.34
N ASN A 297 10.45 4.27 -1.94
CA ASN A 297 11.40 4.15 -0.82
C ASN A 297 12.78 4.75 -1.15
N GLN A 298 13.11 4.96 -2.43
CA GLN A 298 14.33 5.60 -2.90
C GLN A 298 14.11 7.12 -3.07
N GLU A 299 13.75 7.80 -1.97
CA GLU A 299 13.17 9.16 -1.98
C GLU A 299 13.87 10.17 -2.90
N GLU A 300 15.22 10.23 -2.87
CA GLU A 300 15.96 11.20 -3.68
C GLU A 300 15.87 10.90 -5.18
N ARG A 301 16.10 9.64 -5.57
CA ARG A 301 16.02 9.19 -6.97
C ARG A 301 14.60 9.31 -7.49
N TRP A 302 13.63 8.84 -6.70
CA TRP A 302 12.21 8.97 -6.99
C TRP A 302 11.82 10.42 -7.24
N ARG A 303 12.24 11.35 -6.38
CA ARG A 303 11.96 12.77 -6.54
C ARG A 303 12.59 13.34 -7.82
N LYS A 304 13.84 12.99 -8.13
CA LYS A 304 14.53 13.44 -9.36
C LYS A 304 13.81 12.96 -10.62
N MET A 305 13.48 11.66 -10.69
CA MET A 305 12.71 11.08 -11.81
C MET A 305 11.36 11.80 -11.96
N LEU A 306 10.61 11.97 -10.87
CA LEU A 306 9.33 12.66 -10.93
C LEU A 306 9.47 14.11 -11.44
N GLN A 307 10.48 14.86 -10.98
CA GLN A 307 10.70 16.23 -11.45
C GLN A 307 11.00 16.28 -12.96
N TYR A 308 11.80 15.34 -13.45
CA TYR A 308 12.10 15.21 -14.87
C TYR A 308 10.84 14.87 -15.68
N GLU A 309 10.15 13.79 -15.31
CA GLU A 309 8.94 13.33 -16.02
C GLU A 309 7.83 14.38 -15.99
N PHE A 310 7.58 15.04 -14.86
CA PHE A 310 6.57 16.10 -14.82
C PHE A 310 6.93 17.30 -15.70
N SER A 311 8.21 17.65 -15.82
CA SER A 311 8.66 18.72 -16.72
C SER A 311 8.45 18.32 -18.18
N ARG A 312 8.73 17.06 -18.54
CA ARG A 312 8.43 16.47 -19.85
C ARG A 312 6.93 16.52 -20.13
N TYR A 313 6.09 16.10 -19.20
CA TYR A 313 4.63 16.12 -19.36
C TYR A 313 4.10 17.54 -19.53
N ASP A 314 4.65 18.53 -18.82
CA ASP A 314 4.26 19.93 -19.01
C ASP A 314 4.59 20.43 -20.42
N ALA A 315 5.79 20.11 -20.95
CA ALA A 315 6.16 20.44 -22.32
C ALA A 315 5.26 19.75 -23.36
N MET A 316 4.90 18.48 -23.14
CA MET A 316 3.97 17.75 -24.01
C MET A 316 2.56 18.35 -24.01
N ILE A 317 2.05 18.74 -22.84
CA ILE A 317 0.75 19.43 -22.73
C ILE A 317 0.81 20.80 -23.43
N ASP A 318 1.92 21.53 -23.31
CA ASP A 318 2.08 22.82 -24.00
C ASP A 318 2.12 22.65 -25.51
N SER A 319 2.85 21.66 -26.02
CA SER A 319 2.87 21.28 -27.44
C SER A 319 1.47 20.88 -27.94
N HIS A 320 0.74 20.04 -27.19
CA HIS A 320 -0.65 19.72 -27.51
C HIS A 320 -1.52 20.99 -27.61
N ASN A 321 -1.40 21.89 -26.65
CA ASN A 321 -2.20 23.12 -26.62
C ASN A 321 -1.91 24.08 -27.78
N GLN A 322 -0.70 24.03 -28.34
CA GLN A 322 -0.33 24.81 -29.54
C GLN A 322 -0.96 24.21 -30.81
N ASN A 323 -1.19 22.90 -30.84
CA ASN A 323 -1.64 22.15 -32.01
C ASN A 323 -3.12 21.73 -31.95
N SER A 324 -3.87 22.14 -30.92
CA SER A 324 -5.23 21.68 -30.64
C SER A 324 -6.22 22.85 -30.58
N ASP A 325 -7.35 22.70 -31.25
CA ASP A 325 -8.48 23.65 -31.16
C ASP A 325 -9.15 23.65 -29.78
N THR A 326 -8.85 22.65 -28.94
CA THR A 326 -9.39 22.48 -27.59
C THR A 326 -8.28 22.41 -26.54
N PRO A 327 -7.71 23.56 -26.14
CA PRO A 327 -6.59 23.58 -25.21
C PRO A 327 -6.98 23.07 -23.81
N ILE A 328 -6.05 22.35 -23.21
CA ILE A 328 -6.12 21.84 -21.85
C ILE A 328 -5.97 22.99 -20.86
N LYS A 329 -7.06 23.22 -20.11
CA LYS A 329 -7.10 24.27 -19.08
C LYS A 329 -6.09 23.99 -17.95
N PRO A 330 -5.51 25.04 -17.32
CA PRO A 330 -4.58 24.89 -16.20
C PRO A 330 -5.07 23.98 -15.07
N ALA A 331 -6.37 24.06 -14.74
CA ALA A 331 -6.98 23.26 -13.69
C ALA A 331 -7.03 21.74 -13.99
N LYS A 332 -6.88 21.33 -15.25
CA LYS A 332 -6.90 19.91 -15.68
C LYS A 332 -5.49 19.34 -15.89
N ARG A 333 -4.45 20.20 -16.03
CA ARG A 333 -3.07 19.77 -16.30
C ARG A 333 -2.59 18.70 -15.34
N TYR A 334 -2.77 18.93 -14.03
CA TYR A 334 -2.33 17.97 -13.02
C TYR A 334 -2.94 16.57 -13.20
N HIS A 335 -4.22 16.47 -13.56
CA HIS A 335 -4.85 15.17 -13.76
C HIS A 335 -4.29 14.43 -14.97
N ILE A 336 -3.99 15.16 -16.05
CA ILE A 336 -3.35 14.60 -17.24
C ILE A 336 -1.92 14.19 -16.94
N SER A 337 -1.12 15.03 -16.28
CA SER A 337 0.24 14.65 -15.86
C SER A 337 0.24 13.42 -14.94
N MET A 338 -0.78 13.28 -14.08
CA MET A 338 -0.95 12.08 -13.26
C MET A 338 -1.35 10.85 -14.08
N GLN A 339 -2.15 10.99 -15.15
CA GLN A 339 -2.47 9.90 -16.08
C GLN A 339 -1.20 9.45 -16.82
N LEU A 340 -0.42 10.39 -17.38
CA LEU A 340 0.84 10.10 -18.07
C LEU A 340 1.83 9.41 -17.13
N LEU A 341 2.04 9.95 -15.92
CA LEU A 341 2.88 9.32 -14.91
C LEU A 341 2.43 7.90 -14.56
N ALA A 342 1.12 7.68 -14.43
CA ALA A 342 0.60 6.36 -14.09
C ALA A 342 0.93 5.33 -15.18
N LEU A 343 0.77 5.71 -16.45
CA LEU A 343 1.10 4.88 -17.60
C LEU A 343 2.61 4.62 -17.72
N HIS A 344 3.44 5.66 -17.57
CA HIS A 344 4.90 5.54 -17.53
C HIS A 344 5.36 4.51 -16.52
N LEU A 345 4.90 4.65 -15.27
CA LEU A 345 5.27 3.76 -14.17
C LEU A 345 4.70 2.35 -14.34
N PHE A 346 3.53 2.22 -15.00
CA PHE A 346 2.94 0.92 -15.30
C PHE A 346 3.80 0.17 -16.31
N LEU A 347 4.19 0.81 -17.42
CA LEU A 347 5.08 0.22 -18.42
C LEU A 347 6.44 -0.14 -17.83
N LYS A 348 7.02 0.73 -16.97
CA LYS A 348 8.24 0.38 -16.22
C LYS A 348 8.08 -0.85 -15.33
N SER A 349 6.92 -1.01 -14.69
CA SER A 349 6.65 -2.20 -13.90
C SER A 349 6.53 -3.48 -14.75
N CYS A 350 5.99 -3.37 -15.98
CA CYS A 350 5.91 -4.48 -16.93
C CYS A 350 7.31 -4.88 -17.46
N VAL A 351 8.14 -3.93 -17.86
CA VAL A 351 9.54 -4.20 -18.27
C VAL A 351 10.31 -4.89 -17.16
N ARG A 352 10.19 -4.37 -15.93
CA ARG A 352 10.83 -4.99 -14.77
C ARG A 352 10.29 -6.39 -14.47
N GLY A 353 9.00 -6.61 -14.70
CA GLY A 353 8.33 -7.90 -14.59
C GLY A 353 8.69 -8.89 -15.70
N ARG A 354 9.41 -8.44 -16.75
CA ARG A 354 9.64 -9.17 -18.01
C ARG A 354 8.34 -9.52 -18.74
N ASP A 355 7.32 -8.70 -18.54
CA ASP A 355 6.03 -8.79 -19.25
C ASP A 355 6.11 -8.10 -20.62
N LEU A 356 7.07 -7.20 -20.80
CA LEU A 356 7.35 -6.45 -22.02
C LEU A 356 8.86 -6.24 -22.17
N ASP A 357 9.33 -6.19 -23.42
CA ASP A 357 10.66 -5.69 -23.72
C ASP A 357 10.71 -4.16 -23.73
N GLN A 358 11.93 -3.62 -23.63
CA GLN A 358 12.15 -2.17 -23.55
C GLN A 358 11.64 -1.42 -24.78
N SER A 359 11.81 -1.99 -25.97
CA SER A 359 11.32 -1.39 -27.21
C SER A 359 9.80 -1.36 -27.26
N GLU A 360 9.14 -2.47 -26.91
CA GLU A 360 7.68 -2.59 -26.90
C GLU A 360 7.05 -1.60 -25.90
N ALA A 361 7.66 -1.45 -24.72
CA ALA A 361 7.21 -0.48 -23.74
C ALA A 361 7.32 0.97 -24.24
N ASN A 362 8.37 1.31 -24.99
CA ASN A 362 8.52 2.64 -25.59
C ASN A 362 7.47 2.90 -26.68
N ASP A 363 7.19 1.90 -27.52
CA ASP A 363 6.17 2.00 -28.57
C ASP A 363 4.78 2.21 -27.97
N LEU A 364 4.44 1.43 -26.93
CA LEU A 364 3.19 1.59 -26.18
C LEU A 364 3.10 2.93 -25.45
N GLU A 365 4.20 3.42 -24.85
CA GLU A 365 4.21 4.74 -24.22
C GLU A 365 3.87 5.83 -25.25
N ASN A 366 4.54 5.82 -26.40
CA ASN A 366 4.33 6.78 -27.47
C ASN A 366 2.88 6.71 -28.02
N GLU A 367 2.35 5.51 -28.23
CA GLU A 367 0.97 5.31 -28.66
C GLU A 367 -0.01 5.90 -27.63
N TRP A 368 0.13 5.52 -26.37
CA TRP A 368 -0.79 5.93 -25.31
C TRP A 368 -0.75 7.42 -25.05
N TYR A 369 0.44 8.04 -25.12
CA TYR A 369 0.58 9.49 -25.00
C TYR A 369 -0.06 10.21 -26.17
N SER A 370 0.14 9.73 -27.40
CA SER A 370 -0.49 10.30 -28.59
C SER A 370 -2.02 10.18 -28.55
N VAL A 371 -2.55 9.11 -27.95
CA VAL A 371 -3.99 8.92 -27.73
C VAL A 371 -4.53 9.89 -26.68
N LEU A 372 -3.81 10.12 -25.57
CA LEU A 372 -4.21 11.04 -24.50
C LEU A 372 -4.03 12.52 -24.88
N LEU A 373 -2.98 12.84 -25.63
CA LEU A 373 -2.57 14.17 -26.07
C LEU A 373 -2.37 14.21 -27.60
N PRO A 374 -3.46 14.18 -28.40
CA PRO A 374 -3.35 14.17 -29.86
C PRO A 374 -2.56 15.38 -30.38
N GLY A 375 -1.63 15.15 -31.30
CA GLY A 375 -0.84 16.22 -31.91
C GLY A 375 0.24 16.83 -31.01
N CYS A 376 0.53 16.24 -29.84
CA CYS A 376 1.71 16.63 -29.08
C CYS A 376 2.99 16.10 -29.74
N GLU A 377 4.07 16.85 -29.64
CA GLU A 377 5.41 16.33 -29.89
C GLU A 377 5.80 15.40 -28.74
N VAL A 378 5.90 14.10 -29.03
CA VAL A 378 6.33 13.11 -28.05
C VAL A 378 7.85 13.17 -27.96
N ILE A 379 8.33 13.75 -26.86
CA ILE A 379 9.76 13.82 -26.55
C ILE A 379 10.19 12.41 -26.11
N SER A 380 11.02 11.75 -26.93
CA SER A 380 11.58 10.45 -26.58
C SER A 380 12.53 10.59 -25.39
N THR A 381 12.51 9.61 -24.50
CA THR A 381 13.44 9.54 -23.37
C THR A 381 14.44 8.43 -23.58
N SER A 382 15.73 8.73 -23.37
CA SER A 382 16.75 7.73 -23.08
C SER A 382 16.60 7.10 -21.67
N ASP A 383 15.71 7.66 -20.85
CA ASP A 383 15.62 7.47 -19.39
C ASP A 383 14.88 6.18 -18.95
N PHE A 384 14.77 5.22 -19.85
CA PHE A 384 14.45 3.84 -19.50
C PHE A 384 15.72 3.08 -19.04
N ALA A 385 16.52 3.72 -18.18
CA ALA A 385 17.68 3.12 -17.52
C ALA A 385 17.30 2.12 -16.40
N GLU A 386 16.13 1.46 -16.52
CA GLU A 386 15.66 0.48 -15.53
C GLU A 386 16.65 -0.69 -15.44
N GLN A 387 17.34 -1.02 -16.54
CA GLN A 387 18.37 -2.06 -16.55
C GLN A 387 19.57 -1.72 -15.68
N GLU A 388 20.13 -0.51 -15.78
CA GLU A 388 21.23 -0.06 -14.93
C GLU A 388 20.83 -0.01 -13.45
N GLU A 389 19.59 0.41 -13.17
CA GLU A 389 19.03 0.39 -11.83
C GLU A 389 18.86 -1.03 -11.29
N ILE A 390 18.37 -1.97 -12.10
CA ILE A 390 18.27 -3.40 -11.76
C ILE A 390 19.66 -3.94 -11.41
N GLU A 391 20.69 -3.62 -12.20
CA GLU A 391 22.06 -4.05 -11.94
C GLU A 391 22.64 -3.45 -10.65
N ALA A 392 22.36 -2.17 -10.37
CA ALA A 392 22.76 -1.55 -9.11
C ALA A 392 22.06 -2.19 -7.90
N GLU A 393 20.75 -2.46 -8.00
CA GLU A 393 19.98 -3.13 -6.95
C GLU A 393 20.43 -4.58 -6.74
N ASN A 394 20.73 -5.32 -7.81
CA ASN A 394 21.24 -6.68 -7.74
C ASN A 394 22.60 -6.72 -7.06
N ARG A 395 23.51 -5.78 -7.36
CA ARG A 395 24.81 -5.67 -6.66
C ARG A 395 24.65 -5.48 -5.15
N VAL A 396 23.70 -4.62 -4.73
CA VAL A 396 23.39 -4.43 -3.30
C VAL A 396 22.82 -5.70 -2.68
N LYS A 397 21.87 -6.35 -3.37
CA LYS A 397 21.24 -7.59 -2.94
C LYS A 397 22.26 -8.72 -2.79
N GLU A 398 23.08 -8.97 -3.80
CA GLU A 398 24.12 -10.01 -3.81
C GLU A 398 25.15 -9.77 -2.71
N LYS A 399 25.61 -8.53 -2.52
CA LYS A 399 26.50 -8.18 -1.42
C LYS A 399 25.85 -8.49 -0.07
N PHE A 400 24.59 -8.14 0.12
CA PHE A 400 23.85 -8.43 1.34
C PHE A 400 23.64 -9.93 1.58
N GLU A 401 23.20 -10.67 0.56
CA GLU A 401 22.97 -12.12 0.63
C GLU A 401 24.26 -12.87 0.91
N SER A 402 25.38 -12.46 0.31
CA SER A 402 26.71 -13.02 0.59
C SER A 402 27.14 -12.78 2.05
N ILE A 403 26.96 -11.57 2.59
CA ILE A 403 27.29 -11.27 3.99
C ILE A 403 26.37 -12.03 4.94
N LEU A 404 25.07 -12.07 4.66
CA LEU A 404 24.10 -12.83 5.46
C LEU A 404 24.43 -14.31 5.47
N PHE A 405 24.82 -14.88 4.33
CA PHE A 405 25.32 -16.25 4.26
C PHE A 405 26.53 -16.47 5.16
N LYS A 406 27.55 -15.60 5.11
CA LYS A 406 28.73 -15.69 5.99
C LYS A 406 28.36 -15.62 7.48
N ILE A 407 27.46 -14.71 7.86
CA ILE A 407 26.98 -14.62 9.25
C ILE A 407 26.35 -15.95 9.68
N LEU A 408 25.53 -16.57 8.82
CA LEU A 408 24.86 -17.82 9.15
C LEU A 408 25.84 -19.01 9.17
N GLU A 409 26.77 -19.07 8.23
CA GLU A 409 27.78 -20.12 8.15
C GLU A 409 28.74 -20.11 9.35
N ASN A 410 29.16 -18.92 9.81
CA ASN A 410 30.08 -18.78 10.93
C ASN A 410 29.37 -18.82 12.29
N GLY A 411 28.08 -18.49 12.34
CA GLY A 411 27.33 -18.39 13.58
C GLY A 411 26.49 -19.61 13.92
N PHE A 412 25.99 -20.36 12.93
CA PHE A 412 25.07 -21.45 13.18
C PHE A 412 25.81 -22.79 13.45
N PRO A 413 25.42 -23.56 14.49
CA PRO A 413 24.32 -23.30 15.42
C PRO A 413 24.69 -22.46 16.66
N ASP A 414 25.97 -22.36 17.00
CA ASP A 414 26.45 -21.97 18.34
C ASP A 414 26.14 -20.53 18.78
N LYS A 415 25.94 -19.62 17.84
CA LYS A 415 25.60 -18.21 18.09
C LYS A 415 24.10 -17.92 18.00
N PHE A 416 23.28 -18.93 17.77
CA PHE A 416 21.83 -18.77 17.66
C PHE A 416 21.10 -19.54 18.75
N TYR A 417 20.21 -18.84 19.46
CA TYR A 417 19.39 -19.49 20.46
C TYR A 417 18.27 -20.31 19.79
N ILE A 418 18.20 -21.61 20.13
CA ILE A 418 17.23 -22.58 19.60
C ILE A 418 16.33 -23.10 20.74
N TYR A 419 15.68 -22.21 21.49
CA TYR A 419 14.67 -22.52 22.55
C TYR A 419 14.87 -23.80 23.39
N GLU A 420 16.12 -24.12 23.68
CA GLU A 420 16.59 -25.21 24.52
C GLU A 420 17.32 -24.55 25.70
N GLY A 421 16.90 -24.87 26.93
CA GLY A 421 17.49 -24.24 28.12
C GLY A 421 17.31 -22.71 28.22
N GLU A 422 18.21 -22.07 28.96
CA GLU A 422 18.37 -20.62 29.05
C GLU A 422 19.32 -20.13 27.94
N PRO A 423 19.11 -18.93 27.38
CA PRO A 423 20.00 -18.39 26.35
C PRO A 423 21.40 -18.13 26.93
N GLU A 424 22.44 -18.59 26.24
CA GLU A 424 23.82 -18.31 26.59
C GLU A 424 24.20 -16.84 26.31
N THR A 425 25.23 -16.35 26.98
CA THR A 425 25.77 -15.02 26.74
C THR A 425 26.47 -14.93 25.38
N GLY A 426 26.26 -13.84 24.64
CA GLY A 426 26.92 -13.61 23.35
C GLY A 426 26.19 -14.19 22.13
N MET A 427 24.94 -14.64 22.28
CA MET A 427 24.08 -15.04 21.17
C MET A 427 23.80 -13.87 20.21
N TRP A 428 23.92 -14.11 18.91
CA TRP A 428 23.70 -13.13 17.84
C TRP A 428 22.22 -12.92 17.54
N GLY A 429 21.42 -13.97 17.67
CA GLY A 429 20.00 -13.96 17.37
C GLY A 429 19.32 -15.24 17.82
N ASP A 430 18.09 -15.45 17.37
CA ASP A 430 17.37 -16.68 17.64
C ASP A 430 16.59 -17.19 16.44
N ILE A 431 16.38 -18.51 16.41
CA ILE A 431 15.58 -19.17 15.39
C ILE A 431 14.24 -19.54 16.01
N TRP A 432 13.16 -19.08 15.39
CA TRP A 432 11.82 -19.24 15.95
C TRP A 432 10.73 -19.27 14.88
N ARG A 433 9.51 -19.67 15.25
CA ARG A 433 8.31 -19.51 14.42
C ARG A 433 8.29 -18.12 13.80
N TYR A 434 8.02 -18.08 12.50
CA TYR A 434 7.81 -16.83 11.77
C TYR A 434 6.77 -15.99 12.52
N PRO A 435 7.02 -14.70 12.79
CA PRO A 435 6.20 -13.87 13.68
C PRO A 435 4.86 -13.43 13.04
N LYS A 436 4.14 -14.35 12.39
CA LYS A 436 2.82 -14.17 11.76
C LYS A 436 1.79 -15.01 12.51
N LYS A 437 0.82 -14.37 13.16
CA LYS A 437 -0.32 -15.08 13.77
C LYS A 437 -1.22 -15.58 12.64
N GLY A 438 -1.36 -16.90 12.50
CA GLY A 438 -2.06 -17.53 11.38
C GLY A 438 -1.18 -17.88 10.17
N SER A 439 0.15 -17.79 10.28
CA SER A 439 1.01 -18.53 9.35
C SER A 439 0.70 -20.01 9.45
N LEU A 440 0.82 -20.71 8.33
CA LEU A 440 0.80 -22.17 8.33
C LEU A 440 1.81 -22.68 9.38
N PRO A 441 1.47 -23.72 10.15
CA PRO A 441 2.44 -24.42 10.98
C PRO A 441 3.67 -24.78 10.14
N GLY A 442 4.87 -24.65 10.70
CA GLY A 442 6.11 -25.05 10.03
C GLY A 442 6.89 -23.96 9.29
N ILE A 443 6.46 -22.68 9.34
CA ILE A 443 7.26 -21.56 8.79
C ILE A 443 8.13 -20.95 9.91
N TYR A 444 9.44 -20.91 9.68
CA TYR A 444 10.43 -20.45 10.64
C TYR A 444 11.19 -19.21 10.16
N SER A 445 11.78 -18.50 11.13
CA SER A 445 12.56 -17.29 10.89
C SER A 445 13.80 -17.21 11.74
N ILE A 446 14.82 -16.56 11.19
CA ILE A 446 15.99 -16.10 11.94
C ILE A 446 15.72 -14.66 12.37
N ARG A 447 16.00 -14.32 13.62
CA ARG A 447 15.60 -13.05 14.21
C ARG A 447 16.77 -12.39 14.93
N PHE A 448 16.91 -11.09 14.70
CA PHE A 448 17.96 -10.27 15.30
C PHE A 448 17.36 -9.00 15.88
N SER A 449 18.04 -8.44 16.88
CA SER A 449 17.84 -7.01 17.17
C SER A 449 18.48 -6.19 16.05
N THR A 450 17.84 -5.10 15.63
CA THR A 450 18.34 -4.26 14.53
C THR A 450 19.72 -3.70 14.83
N LYS A 451 19.99 -3.31 16.09
CA LYS A 451 21.28 -2.79 16.52
C LYS A 451 22.38 -3.82 16.31
N HIS A 452 22.17 -5.05 16.80
CA HIS A 452 23.17 -6.10 16.71
C HIS A 452 23.37 -6.60 15.28
N PHE A 453 22.29 -6.72 14.50
CA PHE A 453 22.39 -7.12 13.10
C PHE A 453 23.27 -6.16 12.27
N LYS A 454 23.18 -4.85 12.50
CA LYS A 454 24.06 -3.86 11.84
C LYS A 454 25.53 -4.08 12.19
N THR A 455 25.84 -4.40 13.45
CA THR A 455 27.20 -4.73 13.89
C THR A 455 27.73 -5.97 13.17
N LEU A 456 26.91 -7.02 13.03
CA LEU A 456 27.31 -8.22 12.26
C LEU A 456 27.54 -7.91 10.77
N LEU A 457 26.74 -7.02 10.18
CA LEU A 457 26.98 -6.58 8.80
C LEU A 457 28.31 -5.83 8.64
N ASP A 458 28.72 -5.03 9.62
CA ASP A 458 30.04 -4.38 9.61
C ASP A 458 31.17 -5.41 9.81
N GLU A 459 30.99 -6.35 10.74
CA GLU A 459 31.99 -7.39 11.04
C GLU A 459 32.27 -8.30 9.83
N PHE A 460 31.21 -8.78 9.17
CA PHE A 460 31.33 -9.72 8.04
C PHE A 460 31.38 -9.02 6.67
N GLY A 461 31.03 -7.74 6.60
CA GLY A 461 31.01 -6.94 5.37
C GLY A 461 32.17 -5.96 5.20
N GLY A 462 33.03 -5.82 6.21
CA GLY A 462 34.15 -4.88 6.26
C GLY A 462 33.79 -3.55 6.96
N ALA A 463 34.81 -2.89 7.53
CA ALA A 463 34.65 -1.64 8.25
C ALA A 463 34.11 -0.54 7.31
N ASN A 464 33.00 0.08 7.72
CA ASN A 464 32.23 1.14 7.03
C ASN A 464 31.22 0.63 6.01
N GLY A 465 30.13 0.00 6.48
CA GLY A 465 29.03 -0.27 5.56
C GLY A 465 27.78 -0.94 6.11
N GLY A 466 27.77 -1.50 7.32
CA GLY A 466 26.66 -2.29 7.86
C GLY A 466 25.38 -1.47 8.03
N THR A 467 25.49 -0.25 8.57
CA THR A 467 24.35 0.67 8.63
C THR A 467 23.88 1.09 7.23
N TRP A 468 24.81 1.41 6.33
CA TRP A 468 24.47 1.79 4.95
C TRP A 468 23.76 0.64 4.22
N LEU A 469 24.34 -0.56 4.23
CA LEU A 469 23.82 -1.75 3.59
C LEU A 469 22.46 -2.13 4.15
N TYR A 470 22.28 -2.06 5.48
CA TYR A 470 20.97 -2.26 6.10
C TYR A 470 19.92 -1.28 5.56
N GLN A 471 20.27 0.00 5.40
CA GLN A 471 19.33 1.00 4.86
C GLN A 471 19.05 0.77 3.38
N GLU A 472 20.05 0.44 2.56
CA GLU A 472 19.85 0.15 1.15
C GLU A 472 18.97 -1.10 0.95
N VAL A 473 19.26 -2.19 1.67
CA VAL A 473 18.45 -3.43 1.60
C VAL A 473 17.03 -3.20 2.08
N LYS A 474 16.83 -2.35 3.10
CA LYS A 474 15.50 -1.96 3.54
C LYS A 474 14.69 -1.25 2.44
N LYS A 475 15.35 -0.48 1.55
CA LYS A 475 14.70 0.15 0.40
C LYS A 475 14.34 -0.86 -0.69
N LEU A 476 15.08 -1.96 -0.81
CA LEU A 476 14.83 -3.01 -1.81
C LEU A 476 13.55 -3.82 -1.54
N ASP A 477 13.05 -3.81 -0.30
CA ASP A 477 11.82 -4.50 0.12
C ASP A 477 11.79 -6.00 -0.23
N LEU A 478 12.91 -6.70 0.03
CA LEU A 478 13.08 -8.12 -0.28
C LEU A 478 12.03 -9.00 0.44
N ASP A 479 11.56 -10.05 -0.23
CA ASP A 479 10.40 -10.86 0.21
C ASP A 479 10.68 -11.71 1.45
N TYR A 480 11.93 -12.10 1.66
CA TYR A 480 12.34 -12.91 2.80
C TYR A 480 12.65 -12.07 4.06
N ILE A 481 12.56 -10.72 4.00
CA ILE A 481 12.92 -9.83 5.12
C ILE A 481 11.67 -9.15 5.68
N GLY A 482 11.56 -9.12 7.01
CA GLY A 482 10.57 -8.32 7.72
C GLY A 482 11.16 -7.50 8.86
N TYR A 483 10.44 -6.45 9.25
CA TYR A 483 10.85 -5.49 10.28
C TYR A 483 9.76 -5.31 11.32
N SER A 484 10.15 -5.09 12.58
CA SER A 484 9.21 -4.85 13.68
C SER A 484 9.81 -3.94 14.74
N ASP A 485 9.11 -2.87 15.09
CA ASP A 485 9.50 -1.90 16.14
C ASP A 485 9.45 -2.49 17.56
N LYS A 486 8.89 -3.69 17.72
CA LYS A 486 8.81 -4.36 19.02
C LYS A 486 8.75 -5.88 18.86
N MET A 487 9.87 -6.45 18.45
CA MET A 487 10.05 -7.90 18.36
C MET A 487 10.71 -8.44 19.64
N ARG A 488 10.17 -9.54 20.19
CA ARG A 488 10.86 -10.30 21.22
C ARG A 488 11.88 -11.21 20.56
N VAL A 489 13.16 -10.90 20.74
CA VAL A 489 14.29 -11.77 20.40
C VAL A 489 14.60 -12.58 21.64
N ASN A 490 14.38 -13.91 21.61
CA ASN A 490 14.50 -14.69 22.85
C ASN A 490 15.95 -14.78 23.33
N ALA A 491 16.92 -14.72 22.42
CA ALA A 491 18.35 -14.71 22.74
C ALA A 491 18.75 -13.58 23.71
N THR A 492 18.11 -12.41 23.61
CA THR A 492 18.43 -11.24 24.45
C THR A 492 17.39 -10.97 25.53
N GLY A 493 16.30 -11.75 25.56
CA GLY A 493 15.19 -11.57 26.51
C GLY A 493 14.42 -10.26 26.40
N THR A 494 14.78 -9.35 25.48
CA THR A 494 14.28 -7.98 25.40
C THR A 494 13.39 -7.77 24.18
N ASN A 495 12.41 -6.86 24.33
CA ASN A 495 11.63 -6.36 23.21
C ASN A 495 12.36 -5.16 22.62
N ALA A 496 12.79 -5.26 21.37
CA ALA A 496 13.52 -4.20 20.68
C ALA A 496 13.05 -4.06 19.23
N ASP A 497 13.55 -3.03 18.55
CA ASP A 497 13.52 -2.96 17.10
C ASP A 497 14.25 -4.19 16.56
N GLY A 498 13.58 -4.91 15.66
CA GLY A 498 14.05 -6.20 15.20
C GLY A 498 13.88 -6.38 13.69
N VAL A 499 14.76 -7.20 13.14
CA VAL A 499 14.72 -7.69 11.78
C VAL A 499 14.60 -9.21 11.82
N PHE A 500 13.78 -9.77 10.93
CA PHE A 500 13.60 -11.21 10.83
C PHE A 500 13.63 -11.68 9.37
N PHE A 501 14.12 -12.90 9.17
CA PHE A 501 14.35 -13.51 7.86
C PHE A 501 13.58 -14.81 7.74
N GLN A 502 12.70 -14.95 6.75
CA GLN A 502 11.95 -16.18 6.50
C GLN A 502 12.83 -17.24 5.86
N ILE A 503 13.00 -18.40 6.51
CA ILE A 503 14.03 -19.38 6.13
C ILE A 503 13.76 -20.05 4.77
N ASP A 504 12.52 -20.43 4.50
CA ASP A 504 12.08 -21.03 3.23
C ASP A 504 12.37 -20.13 2.01
N LYS A 505 12.17 -18.82 2.14
CA LYS A 505 12.35 -17.81 1.10
C LYS A 505 13.80 -17.38 0.88
N MET A 506 14.74 -17.77 1.74
CA MET A 506 16.17 -17.49 1.57
C MET A 506 16.80 -18.48 0.57
N THR A 507 16.39 -18.42 -0.70
CA THR A 507 16.84 -19.35 -1.75
C THR A 507 18.30 -19.20 -2.16
N PHE A 508 18.96 -18.11 -1.76
CA PHE A 508 20.40 -17.91 -1.96
C PHE A 508 21.26 -18.77 -1.02
N LEU A 509 20.68 -19.34 0.04
CA LEU A 509 21.38 -20.24 0.95
C LEU A 509 21.48 -21.65 0.35
N PRO A 510 22.60 -22.37 0.58
CA PRO A 510 22.70 -23.78 0.25
C PRO A 510 21.55 -24.59 0.87
N GLN A 511 21.03 -25.58 0.12
CA GLN A 511 19.91 -26.41 0.56
C GLN A 511 20.17 -27.07 1.91
N GLU A 512 21.39 -27.54 2.15
CA GLU A 512 21.79 -28.18 3.42
C GLU A 512 21.69 -27.21 4.61
N LEU A 513 22.22 -26.00 4.48
CA LEU A 513 22.16 -24.99 5.54
C LEU A 513 20.69 -24.59 5.82
N ARG A 514 19.91 -24.37 4.76
CA ARG A 514 18.48 -24.05 4.88
C ARG A 514 17.69 -25.17 5.56
N ALA A 515 18.00 -26.44 5.26
CA ALA A 515 17.39 -27.59 5.92
C ALA A 515 17.74 -27.64 7.42
N LYS A 516 19.01 -27.42 7.79
CA LYS A 516 19.46 -27.35 9.19
C LYS A 516 18.78 -26.22 9.97
N LEU A 517 18.62 -25.04 9.35
CA LEU A 517 17.92 -23.90 9.96
C LEU A 517 16.42 -24.18 10.17
N ASN A 518 15.77 -24.84 9.22
CA ASN A 518 14.37 -25.26 9.36
C ASN A 518 14.19 -26.32 10.45
N ASP A 519 15.08 -27.30 10.52
CA ASP A 519 15.09 -28.31 11.60
C ASP A 519 15.26 -27.65 12.98
N ALA A 520 16.19 -26.69 13.10
CA ALA A 520 16.35 -25.91 14.33
C ALA A 520 15.06 -25.16 14.71
N GLY A 521 14.40 -24.53 13.74
CA GLY A 521 13.10 -23.89 13.95
C GLY A 521 12.03 -24.85 14.46
N TRP A 522 11.96 -26.06 13.88
CA TRP A 522 11.04 -27.10 14.32
C TRP A 522 11.33 -27.61 15.73
N ARG A 523 12.60 -27.86 16.06
CA ARG A 523 13.01 -28.25 17.43
C ARG A 523 12.65 -27.20 18.46
N ALA A 524 12.98 -25.94 18.17
CA ALA A 524 12.65 -24.81 19.04
C ALA A 524 11.14 -24.78 19.33
N ASP A 525 10.34 -24.98 18.29
CA ASP A 525 8.89 -24.94 18.38
C ASP A 525 8.30 -26.06 19.25
N LYS A 526 8.72 -27.31 18.99
CA LYS A 526 8.35 -28.48 19.76
C LYS A 526 8.67 -28.33 21.25
N ASN A 527 9.88 -27.86 21.57
CA ASN A 527 10.34 -27.67 22.95
C ASN A 527 9.47 -26.69 23.75
N LYS A 528 8.88 -25.68 23.09
CA LYS A 528 7.95 -24.75 23.75
C LYS A 528 6.58 -25.35 24.01
N GLU A 529 6.07 -26.16 23.08
CA GLU A 529 4.81 -26.88 23.28
C GLU A 529 4.91 -27.84 24.46
N ASP A 530 6.01 -28.58 24.56
CA ASP A 530 6.29 -29.47 25.68
C ASP A 530 6.38 -28.72 27.02
N LYS A 531 7.08 -27.57 27.06
CA LYS A 531 7.13 -26.70 28.26
C LYS A 531 5.73 -26.17 28.65
N LYS A 532 4.86 -25.84 27.69
CA LYS A 532 3.48 -25.40 27.98
C LYS A 532 2.62 -26.54 28.53
N HIS A 533 2.79 -27.77 28.02
CA HIS A 533 2.06 -28.93 28.51
C HIS A 533 2.48 -29.31 29.93
N ARG A 534 3.77 -29.23 30.26
CA ARG A 534 4.26 -29.44 31.64
C ARG A 534 3.70 -28.41 32.62
N LYS A 535 3.69 -27.12 32.25
CA LYS A 535 3.13 -26.04 33.08
C LYS A 535 1.60 -26.05 33.25
N LYS A 536 0.86 -26.84 32.47
CA LYS A 536 -0.60 -27.01 32.62
C LYS A 536 -0.96 -28.23 33.49
N LYS A 537 -0.02 -29.13 33.75
CA LYS A 537 -0.21 -30.34 34.58
C LYS A 537 0.24 -30.15 36.04
N THR A 538 0.94 -29.05 36.32
CA THR A 538 1.24 -28.50 37.64
C THR A 538 0.35 -27.29 37.88
#